data_AF-A0A3S1CAJ1-F1
#
_entry.id   AF-A0A3S1CAJ1-F1
#
_cell.length_a   1.000
_cell.length_b   1.000
_cell.length_c   1.000
_cell.angle_alpha   90.00
_cell.angle_beta   90.00
_cell.angle_gamma   90.00
#
_symmetry.space_group_name_H-M   'P 1'
#
loop_
_entity.id
_entity.type
_entity.pdbx_description
1 polymer ?
#
loop_
_entity_poly.entity_id
_entity_poly.type
_entity_poly.pdbx_seq_one_letter_code
_entity_poly.pdbx_strand_id
1 'polypeptide(L)'
;MSLKKCLVGGAILLMSILVACSGGQSLDGKVKLQIVEKIKELETSEYDLYYFKIDYDTYFLQVDGIVSDSYLVAESKRVIFGYDGVNYTSKELKGMPQDEWNKHKDYMLRLIEKIGLDGQKETIQFSEPYDSEQENEVFIYTSHMKEVQDKPFTKTNKKYILNLIEGQWLVTSVEFDRFTYGSERTEEEIKSQLAEMEYQMHEDQPVEYLDDTIVLQGVAEK
;
A
#
# COMPACT_ATOMS: atom_id res chain seq x y z
N MET A 1 -59.13 -53.67 -28.64
CA MET A 1 -59.98 -53.04 -27.59
C MET A 1 -59.09 -52.65 -26.43
N SER A 2 -59.05 -51.34 -26.15
CA SER A 2 -58.23 -50.69 -25.13
C SER A 2 -58.80 -50.93 -23.73
N LEU A 3 -57.94 -51.22 -22.76
CA LEU A 3 -58.23 -51.11 -21.33
C LEU A 3 -57.19 -50.20 -20.68
N LYS A 4 -57.60 -48.95 -20.45
CA LYS A 4 -56.99 -48.03 -19.48
C LYS A 4 -57.56 -48.31 -18.10
N LYS A 5 -56.70 -48.29 -17.07
CA LYS A 5 -56.87 -47.69 -15.73
C LYS A 5 -55.58 -47.98 -14.94
N CYS A 6 -54.79 -46.95 -14.63
CA CYS A 6 -54.76 -46.22 -13.36
C CYS A 6 -54.13 -47.03 -12.21
N LEU A 7 -53.01 -46.56 -11.64
CA LEU A 7 -52.98 -45.79 -10.38
C LEU A 7 -51.55 -45.73 -9.80
N VAL A 8 -51.25 -44.56 -9.23
CA VAL A 8 -50.34 -44.30 -8.08
C VAL A 8 -48.83 -44.34 -8.31
N GLY A 9 -48.26 -43.16 -8.47
CA GLY A 9 -46.98 -42.76 -7.87
C GLY A 9 -47.03 -41.23 -7.75
N GLY A 10 -47.08 -40.60 -6.58
CA GLY A 10 -46.31 -40.90 -5.39
C GLY A 10 -45.15 -39.90 -5.28
N ALA A 11 -45.49 -38.66 -4.95
CA ALA A 11 -44.73 -37.65 -4.19
C ALA A 11 -43.19 -37.49 -4.36
N ILE A 12 -42.81 -36.25 -4.74
CA ILE A 12 -41.76 -35.39 -4.14
C ILE A 12 -40.29 -35.83 -4.28
N LEU A 13 -39.50 -35.05 -5.03
CA LEU A 13 -38.36 -34.33 -4.45
C LEU A 13 -37.90 -33.16 -5.35
N LEU A 14 -37.90 -31.97 -4.77
CA LEU A 14 -37.10 -30.83 -5.23
C LEU A 14 -35.61 -31.21 -5.23
N MET A 15 -34.89 -30.89 -6.30
CA MET A 15 -33.52 -30.39 -6.18
C MET A 15 -33.31 -29.25 -7.16
N SER A 16 -33.44 -28.04 -6.60
CA SER A 16 -32.72 -26.87 -7.03
C SER A 16 -31.23 -27.22 -7.12
N ILE A 17 -30.63 -27.14 -8.31
CA ILE A 17 -29.20 -26.85 -8.42
C ILE A 17 -29.12 -25.42 -8.93
N LEU A 18 -29.21 -24.51 -7.97
CA LEU A 18 -28.42 -23.28 -7.98
C LEU A 18 -26.96 -23.72 -8.12
N VAL A 19 -26.39 -23.59 -9.32
CA VAL A 19 -24.94 -23.39 -9.41
C VAL A 19 -24.75 -21.91 -9.11
N ALA A 20 -24.57 -21.64 -7.82
CA ALA A 20 -23.93 -20.42 -7.35
C ALA A 20 -22.44 -20.45 -7.74
N CYS A 21 -21.90 -19.25 -7.94
CA CYS A 21 -20.47 -18.91 -7.89
C CYS A 21 -19.58 -19.46 -9.01
N SER A 22 -19.56 -18.77 -10.16
CA SER A 22 -18.26 -18.39 -10.74
C SER A 22 -17.78 -17.18 -9.91
N GLY A 23 -17.20 -17.34 -8.72
CA GLY A 23 -16.08 -18.24 -8.47
C GLY A 23 -14.85 -17.67 -9.16
N GLY A 24 -14.57 -16.38 -8.98
CA GLY A 24 -13.25 -15.82 -9.27
C GLY A 24 -12.23 -16.75 -8.64
N GLN A 25 -11.26 -17.21 -9.44
CA GLN A 25 -10.29 -18.18 -8.99
C GLN A 25 -9.38 -17.44 -8.00
N SER A 26 -9.71 -17.55 -6.71
CA SER A 26 -8.95 -16.91 -5.63
C SER A 26 -7.46 -17.18 -5.84
N LEU A 27 -6.66 -16.13 -5.73
CA LEU A 27 -5.23 -16.22 -5.97
C LEU A 27 -4.60 -17.36 -5.16
N ASP A 28 -3.77 -18.16 -5.82
CA ASP A 28 -2.96 -19.17 -5.16
C ASP A 28 -2.08 -18.52 -4.08
N GLY A 29 -1.88 -19.22 -2.95
CA GLY A 29 -1.15 -18.71 -1.80
C GLY A 29 0.29 -18.29 -2.13
N LYS A 30 0.95 -18.96 -3.09
CA LYS A 30 2.29 -18.55 -3.53
C LYS A 30 2.26 -17.20 -4.27
N VAL A 31 1.25 -16.98 -5.11
CA VAL A 31 1.07 -15.71 -5.82
C VAL A 31 0.77 -14.60 -4.82
N LYS A 32 -0.09 -14.85 -3.84
CA LYS A 32 -0.38 -13.89 -2.77
C LYS A 32 0.88 -13.43 -2.03
N LEU A 33 1.71 -14.39 -1.61
CA LEU A 33 2.99 -14.09 -0.94
C LEU A 33 3.92 -13.27 -1.84
N GLN A 34 4.03 -13.60 -3.12
CA GLN A 34 4.86 -12.83 -4.05
C GLN A 34 4.38 -11.37 -4.21
N ILE A 35 3.08 -11.14 -4.25
CA ILE A 35 2.51 -9.80 -4.33
C ILE A 35 2.83 -9.02 -3.04
N VAL A 36 2.63 -9.62 -1.86
CA VAL A 36 2.95 -8.99 -0.57
C VAL A 36 4.43 -8.62 -0.47
N GLU A 37 5.34 -9.52 -0.84
CA GLU A 37 6.79 -9.24 -0.82
C GLU A 37 7.18 -8.09 -1.76
N LYS A 38 6.58 -8.01 -2.96
CA LYS A 38 6.77 -6.86 -3.85
C LYS A 38 6.33 -5.54 -3.22
N ILE A 39 5.20 -5.53 -2.49
CA ILE A 39 4.74 -4.32 -1.80
C ILE A 39 5.68 -3.96 -0.64
N LYS A 40 6.22 -4.93 0.10
CA LYS A 40 7.25 -4.67 1.12
C LYS A 40 8.51 -4.06 0.52
N GLU A 41 8.97 -4.58 -0.62
CA GLU A 41 10.12 -4.03 -1.36
C GLU A 41 9.84 -2.59 -1.80
N LEU A 42 8.67 -2.31 -2.40
CA LEU A 42 8.27 -0.97 -2.80
C LEU A 42 8.24 0.01 -1.61
N GLU A 43 7.61 -0.36 -0.49
CA GLU A 43 7.54 0.47 0.72
C GLU A 43 8.92 0.78 1.29
N THR A 44 9.81 -0.23 1.30
CA THR A 44 11.19 -0.07 1.79
C THR A 44 11.97 0.86 0.88
N SER A 45 11.89 0.69 -0.44
CA SER A 45 12.56 1.54 -1.43
C SER A 45 12.03 2.98 -1.40
N GLU A 46 10.71 3.17 -1.31
CA GLU A 46 10.11 4.50 -1.13
C GLU A 46 10.64 5.16 0.14
N TYR A 47 10.62 4.46 1.27
CA TYR A 47 11.15 4.96 2.53
C TYR A 47 12.63 5.34 2.41
N ASP A 48 13.46 4.46 1.85
CA ASP A 48 14.89 4.70 1.73
C ASP A 48 15.20 5.90 0.82
N LEU A 49 14.38 6.17 -0.19
CA LEU A 49 14.45 7.40 -0.98
C LEU A 49 14.07 8.63 -0.14
N TYR A 50 12.94 8.61 0.57
CA TYR A 50 12.48 9.74 1.40
C TYR A 50 13.43 10.09 2.55
N TYR A 51 14.20 9.12 3.05
CA TYR A 51 15.19 9.30 4.10
C TYR A 51 16.64 9.35 3.59
N PHE A 52 16.83 9.60 2.28
CA PHE A 52 18.14 9.82 1.66
C PHE A 52 19.15 8.70 1.92
N LYS A 53 18.67 7.45 2.08
CA LYS A 53 19.52 6.26 2.20
C LYS A 53 19.97 5.76 0.83
N ILE A 54 19.15 5.96 -0.19
CA ILE A 54 19.46 5.70 -1.61
C ILE A 54 19.16 6.94 -2.45
N ASP A 55 19.78 7.04 -3.62
CA ASP A 55 19.45 8.05 -4.63
C ASP A 55 18.28 7.57 -5.53
N TYR A 56 17.80 8.49 -6.38
CA TYR A 56 16.66 8.21 -7.25
C TYR A 56 16.94 7.12 -8.30
N ASP A 57 18.16 7.06 -8.84
CA ASP A 57 18.50 6.06 -9.85
C ASP A 57 18.54 4.65 -9.24
N THR A 58 19.04 4.52 -8.00
CA THR A 58 18.98 3.28 -7.21
C THR A 58 17.54 2.90 -6.88
N TYR A 59 16.71 3.85 -6.43
CA TYR A 59 15.28 3.62 -6.21
C TYR A 59 14.58 3.10 -7.47
N PHE A 60 14.82 3.76 -8.61
CA PHE A 60 14.22 3.39 -9.89
C PHE A 60 14.55 1.94 -10.30
N LEU A 61 15.79 1.51 -10.09
CA LEU A 61 16.20 0.12 -10.35
C LEU A 61 15.56 -0.89 -9.38
N GLN A 62 15.34 -0.50 -8.12
CA GLN A 62 14.74 -1.38 -7.12
C GLN A 62 13.24 -1.61 -7.34
N VAL A 63 12.53 -0.61 -7.87
CA VAL A 63 11.08 -0.73 -8.12
C VAL A 63 10.74 -1.28 -9.51
N ASP A 64 11.75 -1.53 -10.34
CA ASP A 64 11.58 -2.14 -11.65
C ASP A 64 10.94 -3.54 -11.54
N GLY A 65 9.92 -3.81 -12.36
CA GLY A 65 9.14 -5.05 -12.29
C GLY A 65 8.21 -5.17 -11.07
N ILE A 66 8.14 -4.15 -10.20
CA ILE A 66 7.17 -4.03 -9.12
C ILE A 66 6.05 -3.07 -9.51
N VAL A 67 6.40 -1.94 -10.11
CA VAL A 67 5.47 -0.89 -10.53
C VAL A 67 5.33 -0.87 -12.05
N SER A 68 4.17 -0.40 -12.52
CA SER A 68 3.91 -0.18 -13.94
C SER A 68 4.51 1.13 -14.46
N ASP A 69 4.69 1.24 -15.77
CA ASP A 69 5.06 2.51 -16.42
C ASP A 69 4.05 3.62 -16.13
N SER A 70 2.75 3.29 -16.09
CA SER A 70 1.70 4.25 -15.75
C SER A 70 1.86 4.82 -14.33
N TYR A 71 2.25 3.98 -13.38
CA TYR A 71 2.55 4.41 -12.02
C TYR A 71 3.74 5.38 -12.02
N LEU A 72 4.85 5.01 -12.66
CA LEU A 72 6.04 5.87 -12.75
C LEU A 72 5.75 7.23 -13.40
N VAL A 73 4.89 7.25 -14.42
CA VAL A 73 4.45 8.48 -15.07
C VAL A 73 3.62 9.34 -14.12
N ALA A 74 2.67 8.76 -13.39
CA ALA A 74 1.86 9.47 -12.41
C ALA A 74 2.73 10.06 -11.28
N GLU A 75 3.67 9.27 -10.77
CA GLU A 75 4.57 9.64 -9.68
C GLU A 75 5.72 10.56 -10.11
N SER A 76 5.90 10.79 -11.42
CA SER A 76 6.98 11.64 -11.95
C SER A 76 6.93 13.08 -11.42
N LYS A 77 5.74 13.56 -11.05
CA LYS A 77 5.49 14.92 -10.51
C LYS A 77 5.42 14.95 -8.99
N ARG A 78 5.52 13.80 -8.31
CA ARG A 78 5.50 13.75 -6.84
C ARG A 78 6.73 14.45 -6.30
N VAL A 79 6.50 15.35 -5.34
CA VAL A 79 7.57 16.01 -4.60
C VAL A 79 8.19 14.98 -3.66
N ILE A 80 9.50 14.77 -3.79
CA ILE A 80 10.27 13.87 -2.92
C ILE A 80 10.78 14.62 -1.70
N PHE A 81 11.35 15.80 -1.92
CA PHE A 81 11.74 16.72 -0.86
C PHE A 81 11.67 18.18 -1.34
N GLY A 82 11.73 19.11 -0.41
CA GLY A 82 11.77 20.53 -0.72
C GLY A 82 12.27 21.36 0.45
N TYR A 83 12.94 22.47 0.14
CA TYR A 83 13.43 23.43 1.12
C TYR A 83 13.67 24.79 0.44
N ASP A 84 13.72 25.87 1.22
CA ASP A 84 13.91 27.24 0.74
C ASP A 84 12.94 27.67 -0.38
N GLY A 85 11.72 27.13 -0.36
CA GLY A 85 10.69 27.39 -1.37
C GLY A 85 10.87 26.65 -2.70
N VAL A 86 11.83 25.71 -2.78
CA VAL A 86 12.07 24.85 -3.95
C VAL A 86 11.64 23.43 -3.62
N ASN A 87 10.90 22.80 -4.54
CA ASN A 87 10.53 21.39 -4.46
C ASN A 87 11.31 20.60 -5.51
N TYR A 88 11.70 19.39 -5.16
CA TYR A 88 12.38 18.44 -6.03
C TYR A 88 11.48 17.22 -6.23
N THR A 89 11.04 17.04 -7.47
CA THR A 89 10.18 15.95 -7.91
C THR A 89 10.99 14.76 -8.42
N SER A 90 10.37 13.59 -8.49
CA SER A 90 10.97 12.39 -9.11
C SER A 90 11.61 12.68 -10.47
N LYS A 91 10.95 13.48 -11.31
CA LYS A 91 11.46 13.89 -12.62
C LYS A 91 12.72 14.75 -12.54
N GLU A 92 12.82 15.63 -11.55
CA GLU A 92 13.98 16.51 -11.34
C GLU A 92 15.16 15.76 -10.72
N LEU A 93 14.90 14.72 -9.95
CA LEU A 93 15.93 13.86 -9.36
C LEU A 93 16.53 12.87 -10.37
N LYS A 94 15.79 12.51 -11.42
CA LYS A 94 16.25 11.57 -12.44
C LYS A 94 17.50 12.10 -13.15
N GLY A 95 18.61 11.37 -13.02
CA GLY A 95 19.90 11.76 -13.57
C GLY A 95 20.55 12.97 -12.88
N MET A 96 20.11 13.32 -11.68
CA MET A 96 20.78 14.32 -10.85
C MET A 96 22.23 13.89 -10.57
N PRO A 97 23.23 14.77 -10.78
CA PRO A 97 24.61 14.44 -10.45
C PRO A 97 24.78 14.08 -8.97
N GLN A 98 25.60 13.07 -8.69
CA GLN A 98 25.84 12.59 -7.31
C GLN A 98 26.27 13.70 -6.35
N ASP A 99 27.12 14.62 -6.80
CA ASP A 99 27.60 15.74 -5.98
C ASP A 99 26.49 16.73 -5.62
N GLU A 100 25.46 16.86 -6.46
CA GLU A 100 24.28 17.69 -6.21
C GLU A 100 23.32 16.96 -5.26
N TRP A 101 23.07 15.68 -5.49
CA TRP A 101 22.30 14.82 -4.59
C TRP A 101 22.86 14.86 -3.16
N ASN A 102 24.18 14.69 -3.00
CA ASN A 102 24.84 14.70 -1.70
C ASN A 102 24.65 16.05 -0.97
N LYS A 103 24.64 17.18 -1.68
CA LYS A 103 24.37 18.50 -1.07
C LYS A 103 22.94 18.59 -0.54
N HIS A 104 21.95 18.12 -1.31
CA HIS A 104 20.56 18.10 -0.88
C HIS A 104 20.35 17.17 0.31
N LYS A 105 20.93 15.96 0.25
CA LYS A 105 20.96 15.01 1.35
C LYS A 105 21.50 15.65 2.62
N ASP A 106 22.71 16.20 2.60
CA ASP A 106 23.34 16.81 3.77
C ASP A 106 22.50 17.94 4.35
N TYR A 107 21.86 18.76 3.49
CA TYR A 107 20.97 19.82 3.94
C TYR A 107 19.73 19.27 4.63
N MET A 108 19.06 18.30 4.01
CA MET A 108 17.82 17.72 4.50
C MET A 108 18.03 16.92 5.78
N LEU A 109 19.13 16.19 5.92
CA LEU A 109 19.46 15.46 7.15
C LEU A 109 19.66 16.41 8.33
N ARG A 110 20.40 17.51 8.14
CA ARG A 110 20.52 18.57 9.18
C ARG A 110 19.18 19.21 9.52
N LEU A 111 18.31 19.37 8.53
CA LEU A 111 16.97 19.91 8.76
C LEU A 111 16.12 18.95 9.61
N ILE A 112 16.11 17.65 9.28
CA ILE A 112 15.40 16.59 9.99
C ILE A 112 15.83 16.55 11.46
N GLU A 113 17.14 16.58 11.72
CA GLU A 113 17.70 16.66 13.08
C GLU A 113 17.25 17.94 13.80
N LYS A 114 17.36 19.09 13.14
CA LYS A 114 16.98 20.38 13.74
C LYS A 114 15.51 20.45 14.17
N ILE A 115 14.62 19.78 13.44
CA ILE A 115 13.18 19.75 13.76
C ILE A 115 12.79 18.56 14.67
N GLY A 116 13.77 17.78 15.13
CA GLY A 116 13.55 16.67 16.06
C GLY A 116 12.84 15.47 15.43
N LEU A 117 12.98 15.28 14.11
CA LEU A 117 12.49 14.09 13.40
C LEU A 117 13.60 13.04 13.22
N ASP A 118 14.80 13.30 13.74
CA ASP A 118 15.84 12.30 13.92
C ASP A 118 15.35 11.21 14.91
N GLY A 119 15.66 9.95 14.60
CA GLY A 119 15.17 8.82 15.40
C GLY A 119 13.69 8.49 15.20
N GLN A 120 13.06 8.98 14.12
CA GLN A 120 11.74 8.48 13.74
C GLN A 120 11.78 6.97 13.43
N LYS A 121 10.67 6.30 13.72
CA LYS A 121 10.45 4.89 13.44
C LYS A 121 9.13 4.74 12.71
N GLU A 122 9.07 3.90 11.69
CA GLU A 122 7.85 3.59 10.97
C GLU A 122 7.60 2.09 11.01
N THR A 123 6.43 1.70 11.52
CA THR A 123 5.98 0.31 11.53
C THR A 123 4.88 0.16 10.48
N ILE A 124 5.02 -0.81 9.59
CA ILE A 124 4.09 -1.02 8.48
C ILE A 124 3.52 -2.44 8.57
N GLN A 125 2.20 -2.51 8.59
CA GLN A 125 1.42 -3.75 8.52
C GLN A 125 0.87 -3.90 7.10
N PHE A 126 0.77 -5.14 6.62
CA PHE A 126 0.30 -5.48 5.27
C PHE A 126 -0.89 -6.42 5.35
N SER A 127 -1.87 -6.25 4.48
CA SER A 127 -2.90 -7.27 4.29
C SER A 127 -2.47 -8.36 3.29
N GLU A 128 -3.23 -9.45 3.22
CA GLU A 128 -3.24 -10.27 2.00
C GLU A 128 -3.82 -9.48 0.81
N PRO A 129 -3.61 -9.93 -0.43
CA PRO A 129 -4.33 -9.39 -1.59
C PRO A 129 -5.83 -9.69 -1.49
N TYR A 130 -6.63 -8.65 -1.67
CA TYR A 130 -8.07 -8.72 -1.85
C TYR A 130 -8.41 -8.73 -3.34
N ASP A 131 -9.35 -9.58 -3.73
CA ASP A 131 -9.86 -9.60 -5.10
C ASP A 131 -10.63 -8.29 -5.39
N SER A 132 -10.59 -7.81 -6.63
CA SER A 132 -11.45 -6.72 -7.11
C SER A 132 -12.64 -7.31 -7.88
N GLU A 133 -13.72 -6.53 -8.04
CA GLU A 133 -14.77 -6.84 -9.01
C GLU A 133 -14.23 -6.88 -10.46
N GLN A 134 -13.12 -6.19 -10.72
CA GLN A 134 -12.46 -6.21 -12.02
C GLN A 134 -11.55 -7.44 -12.15
N GLU A 135 -11.73 -8.18 -13.23
CA GLU A 135 -10.79 -9.25 -13.58
C GLU A 135 -9.38 -8.68 -13.71
N ASN A 136 -8.37 -9.43 -13.25
CA ASN A 136 -6.96 -9.04 -13.32
C ASN A 136 -6.62 -7.80 -12.49
N GLU A 137 -7.38 -7.52 -11.44
CA GLU A 137 -7.09 -6.47 -10.47
C GLU A 137 -7.18 -7.02 -9.04
N VAL A 138 -6.24 -6.61 -8.19
CA VAL A 138 -6.25 -6.89 -6.75
C VAL A 138 -5.82 -5.69 -5.95
N PHE A 139 -6.23 -5.66 -4.68
CA PHE A 139 -5.86 -4.62 -3.74
C PHE A 139 -5.00 -5.16 -2.60
N ILE A 140 -3.96 -4.42 -2.23
CA ILE A 140 -3.27 -4.62 -0.94
C ILE A 140 -3.45 -3.36 -0.11
N TYR A 141 -3.69 -3.54 1.19
CA TYR A 141 -3.81 -2.46 2.13
C TYR A 141 -2.60 -2.44 3.06
N THR A 142 -2.08 -1.24 3.34
CA THR A 142 -1.02 -1.06 4.33
C THR A 142 -1.44 -0.07 5.40
N SER A 143 -1.03 -0.33 6.64
CA SER A 143 -1.23 0.57 7.78
C SER A 143 0.12 0.93 8.37
N HIS A 144 0.45 2.22 8.28
CA HIS A 144 1.70 2.81 8.73
C HIS A 144 1.48 3.53 10.04
N MET A 145 2.30 3.22 11.03
CA MET A 145 2.43 4.02 12.24
C MET A 145 3.83 4.59 12.30
N LYS A 146 3.92 5.91 12.17
CA LYS A 146 5.16 6.66 12.38
C LYS A 146 5.20 7.22 13.79
N GLU A 147 6.31 6.97 14.46
CA GLU A 147 6.61 7.39 15.82
C GLU A 147 7.85 8.28 15.83
N VAL A 148 7.87 9.27 16.70
CA VAL A 148 9.02 10.13 16.99
C VAL A 148 9.19 10.16 18.49
N GLN A 149 10.37 9.79 18.99
CA GLN A 149 10.63 9.68 20.44
C GLN A 149 9.57 8.83 21.16
N ASP A 150 9.24 7.66 20.57
CA ASP A 150 8.24 6.70 21.07
C ASP A 150 6.81 7.27 21.23
N LYS A 151 6.49 8.35 20.52
CA LYS A 151 5.14 8.93 20.46
C LYS A 151 4.58 8.85 19.05
N PRO A 152 3.28 8.55 18.87
CA PRO A 152 2.62 8.61 17.58
C PRO A 152 2.77 10.00 16.95
N PHE A 153 3.22 10.02 15.71
CA PHE A 153 3.42 11.24 14.93
C PHE A 153 2.52 11.28 13.72
N THR A 154 2.40 10.18 12.97
CA THR A 154 1.52 10.10 11.80
C THR A 154 1.03 8.67 11.61
N LYS A 155 -0.26 8.51 11.33
CA LYS A 155 -0.83 7.27 10.80
C LYS A 155 -1.15 7.48 9.33
N THR A 156 -0.78 6.54 8.48
CA THR A 156 -1.14 6.53 7.05
C THR A 156 -1.72 5.18 6.71
N ASN A 157 -2.88 5.16 6.07
CA ASN A 157 -3.40 3.95 5.45
C ASN A 157 -3.23 4.08 3.94
N LYS A 158 -2.81 3.04 3.25
CA LYS A 158 -2.70 3.03 1.79
C LYS A 158 -3.50 1.88 1.21
N LYS A 159 -4.01 2.10 0.00
CA LYS A 159 -4.55 1.07 -0.90
C LYS A 159 -3.67 1.02 -2.14
N TYR A 160 -2.95 -0.09 -2.29
CA TYR A 160 -2.24 -0.46 -3.49
C TYR A 160 -3.21 -1.10 -4.48
N ILE A 161 -3.27 -0.59 -5.69
CA ILE A 161 -4.01 -1.19 -6.80
C ILE A 161 -2.99 -1.86 -7.71
N LEU A 162 -3.15 -3.17 -7.90
CA LEU A 162 -2.29 -3.97 -8.76
C LEU A 162 -3.10 -4.57 -9.89
N ASN A 163 -2.57 -4.50 -11.11
CA ASN A 163 -3.15 -5.16 -12.27
C ASN A 163 -2.21 -6.24 -12.82
N LEU A 164 -2.79 -7.32 -13.36
CA LEU A 164 -2.03 -8.35 -14.07
C LEU A 164 -1.73 -7.85 -15.50
N ILE A 165 -0.48 -7.46 -15.74
CA ILE A 165 0.01 -6.94 -17.01
C ILE A 165 1.07 -7.90 -17.54
N GLU A 166 0.86 -8.45 -18.73
CA GLU A 166 1.80 -9.38 -19.38
C GLU A 166 2.19 -10.58 -18.48
N GLY A 167 1.26 -11.04 -17.64
CA GLY A 167 1.47 -12.17 -16.73
C GLY A 167 2.18 -11.79 -15.42
N GLN A 168 2.36 -10.51 -15.13
CA GLN A 168 2.96 -10.01 -13.89
C GLN A 168 2.00 -9.07 -13.15
N TRP A 169 1.87 -9.25 -11.85
CA TRP A 169 1.18 -8.29 -10.98
C TRP A 169 2.08 -7.09 -10.74
N LEU A 170 1.63 -5.92 -11.20
CA LEU A 170 2.34 -4.64 -11.10
C LEU A 170 1.44 -3.61 -10.42
N VAL A 171 2.03 -2.76 -9.58
CA VAL A 171 1.32 -1.62 -8.98
C VAL A 171 1.05 -0.57 -10.06
N THR A 172 -0.21 -0.18 -10.19
CA THR A 172 -0.67 0.83 -11.17
C THR A 172 -1.03 2.14 -10.51
N SER A 173 -1.51 2.10 -9.28
CA SER A 173 -1.76 3.29 -8.47
C SER A 173 -1.71 2.97 -6.98
N VAL A 174 -1.45 4.01 -6.20
CA VAL A 174 -1.53 3.96 -4.74
C VAL A 174 -2.38 5.13 -4.30
N GLU A 175 -3.41 4.82 -3.53
CA GLU A 175 -4.21 5.81 -2.85
C GLU A 175 -3.87 5.78 -1.37
N PHE A 176 -3.95 6.92 -0.68
CA PHE A 176 -3.62 6.97 0.74
C PHE A 176 -4.41 8.04 1.47
N ASP A 177 -4.65 7.77 2.74
CA ASP A 177 -5.17 8.73 3.69
C ASP A 177 -4.22 8.84 4.88
N ARG A 178 -4.02 10.07 5.35
CA ARG A 178 -3.00 10.40 6.34
C ARG A 178 -3.56 11.29 7.42
N PHE A 179 -3.32 10.85 8.66
CA PHE A 179 -3.57 11.62 9.86
C PHE A 179 -2.25 11.93 10.57
N THR A 180 -1.96 13.21 10.80
CA THR A 180 -0.82 13.66 11.61
C THR A 180 -1.31 14.12 12.98
N TYR A 181 -0.69 13.58 14.03
CA TYR A 181 -1.05 13.89 15.41
C TYR A 181 -0.63 15.32 15.75
N GLY A 182 -1.61 16.17 16.06
CA GLY A 182 -1.39 17.55 16.49
C GLY A 182 -1.41 17.68 18.00
N SER A 183 -0.59 18.59 18.55
CA SER A 183 -0.49 18.82 20.01
C SER A 183 -1.74 19.44 20.64
N GLU A 184 -2.67 19.95 19.84
CA GLU A 184 -3.85 20.68 20.32
C GLU A 184 -5.14 19.85 20.34
N ARG A 185 -5.09 18.58 19.90
CA ARG A 185 -6.28 17.71 19.78
C ARG A 185 -6.52 16.88 21.03
N THR A 186 -7.79 16.69 21.39
CA THR A 186 -8.18 15.79 22.48
C THR A 186 -8.07 14.32 22.06
N GLU A 187 -8.04 13.41 23.03
CA GLU A 187 -8.03 11.97 22.73
C GLU A 187 -9.27 11.53 21.95
N GLU A 188 -10.43 12.10 22.27
CA GLU A 188 -11.69 11.81 21.58
C GLU A 188 -11.65 12.29 20.12
N GLU A 189 -11.11 13.48 19.86
CA GLU A 189 -10.94 14.00 18.49
C GLU A 189 -9.98 13.14 17.68
N ILE A 190 -8.88 12.69 18.29
CA ILE A 190 -7.94 11.77 17.68
C ILE A 190 -8.65 10.45 17.34
N LYS A 191 -9.37 9.84 18.29
CA LYS A 191 -10.10 8.59 18.07
C LYS A 191 -11.14 8.70 16.96
N SER A 192 -11.90 9.80 16.92
CA SER A 192 -12.90 10.03 15.87
C SER A 192 -12.24 10.11 14.49
N GLN A 193 -11.17 10.90 14.35
CA GLN A 193 -10.50 11.04 13.06
C GLN A 193 -9.81 9.76 12.62
N LEU A 194 -9.22 9.00 13.55
CA LEU A 194 -8.65 7.69 13.25
C LEU A 194 -9.71 6.68 12.77
N ALA A 195 -10.93 6.73 13.32
CA ALA A 195 -12.04 5.88 12.88
C ALA A 195 -12.59 6.28 11.50
N GLU A 196 -12.46 7.54 11.12
CA GLU A 196 -12.90 8.09 9.83
C GLU A 196 -11.87 7.90 8.70
N MET A 197 -10.64 7.47 9.02
CA MET A 197 -9.61 7.31 7.99
C MET A 197 -10.03 6.31 6.91
N GLU A 198 -9.71 6.64 5.66
CA GLU A 198 -9.98 5.76 4.53
C GLU A 198 -9.08 4.52 4.54
N TYR A 199 -9.43 3.55 3.71
CA TYR A 199 -8.66 2.31 3.47
C TYR A 199 -8.51 1.38 4.69
N GLN A 200 -9.43 1.50 5.66
CA GLN A 200 -9.58 0.54 6.76
C GLN A 200 -10.55 -0.60 6.45
N MET A 201 -11.28 -0.47 5.34
CA MET A 201 -12.29 -1.41 4.87
C MET A 201 -11.99 -1.80 3.41
N HIS A 202 -12.21 -3.08 3.09
CA HIS A 202 -12.36 -3.55 1.72
C HIS A 202 -13.83 -3.86 1.51
N GLU A 203 -14.48 -3.08 0.64
CA GLU A 203 -15.94 -3.04 0.53
C GLU A 203 -16.57 -2.77 1.92
N ASP A 204 -17.40 -3.68 2.42
CA ASP A 204 -18.06 -3.57 3.73
C ASP A 204 -17.36 -4.38 4.83
N GLN A 205 -16.17 -4.94 4.57
CA GLN A 205 -15.42 -5.76 5.54
C GLN A 205 -14.16 -5.05 6.03
N PRO A 206 -13.82 -5.14 7.34
CA PRO A 206 -12.55 -4.65 7.85
C PRO A 206 -11.37 -5.31 7.16
N VAL A 207 -10.33 -4.52 6.87
CA VAL A 207 -9.06 -5.05 6.38
C VAL A 207 -8.39 -5.85 7.50
N GLU A 208 -8.01 -7.09 7.18
CA GLU A 208 -7.24 -7.97 8.04
C GLU A 208 -5.75 -7.85 7.69
N TYR A 209 -4.95 -7.53 8.70
CA TYR A 209 -3.50 -7.41 8.56
C TYR A 209 -2.80 -8.70 8.96
N LEU A 210 -1.76 -9.05 8.21
CA LEU A 210 -0.84 -10.12 8.53
C LEU A 210 -0.09 -9.80 9.83
N ASP A 211 0.31 -10.86 10.55
CA ASP A 211 1.12 -10.73 11.77
C ASP A 211 2.52 -10.16 11.49
N ASP A 212 3.03 -10.37 10.28
CA ASP A 212 4.34 -9.89 9.87
C ASP A 212 4.31 -8.39 9.56
N THR A 213 5.30 -7.67 10.11
CA THR A 213 5.42 -6.21 9.99
C THR A 213 6.84 -5.84 9.64
N ILE A 214 7.01 -4.75 8.90
CA ILE A 214 8.35 -4.16 8.72
C ILE A 214 8.51 -2.96 9.65
N VAL A 215 9.70 -2.82 10.22
CA VAL A 215 10.07 -1.67 11.07
C VAL A 215 11.23 -0.94 10.40
N LEU A 216 10.94 0.26 9.92
CA LEU A 216 11.89 1.12 9.21
C LEU A 216 12.37 2.23 10.15
N GLN A 217 13.67 2.32 10.32
CA GLN A 217 14.32 3.34 11.15
C GLN A 217 14.74 4.52 10.27
N GLY A 218 14.45 5.72 10.76
CA GLY A 218 14.89 6.96 10.13
C GLY A 218 16.39 7.15 10.26
N VAL A 219 16.86 8.31 9.81
CA VAL A 219 18.28 8.65 9.96
C VAL A 219 18.51 9.06 11.41
N ALA A 220 19.20 8.20 12.15
CA ALA A 220 19.91 8.56 13.36
C ALA A 220 21.40 8.55 12.97
N GLU A 221 22.03 9.71 12.87
CA GLU A 221 23.49 9.72 12.88
C GLU A 221 23.94 9.25 14.27
N LYS A 222 24.80 8.22 14.29
CA LYS A 222 25.56 7.85 15.48
C LYS A 222 26.86 8.65 15.50
#